data_AF-A0A9X5BC30-F1
#
_entry.id   AF-A0A9X5BC30-F1
#
_cell.length_a   1.000
_cell.length_b   1.000
_cell.length_c   1.000
_cell.angle_alpha   90.00
_cell.angle_beta   90.00
_cell.angle_gamma   90.00
#
_symmetry.space_group_name_H-M   'P 1'
#
loop_
_entity.id
_entity.type
_entity.pdbx_description
1 polymer ?
#
loop_
_entity_poly.entity_id
_entity_poly.type
_entity_poly.pdbx_seq_one_letter_code
_entity_poly.pdbx_strand_id
1 'polypeptide(L)'
;MSAWLVARGNKKELYLYLWEHACRLYREKVRKGDTQTTDLFEILCQRVLAGCVFMREAPTIYLFILRAFFEENPEIREELQNHYKTAYLHGTEDIRGPADMDLFRPGIDTRLLLEEINGYLLSCYWKMFSTGELNPDSLEKDFLKRVGQWKRVYLKERNH
;
A
#
# COMPACT_ATOMS: atom_id res chain seq x y z
N MET A 1 -27.16 8.28 31.53
CA MET A 1 -26.81 7.81 30.17
C MET A 1 -25.77 8.70 29.46
N SER A 2 -25.05 9.59 30.14
CA SER A 2 -24.32 10.71 29.52
C SER A 2 -22.79 10.60 29.50
N ALA A 3 -22.13 9.92 30.45
CA ALA A 3 -20.66 9.84 30.47
C ALA A 3 -20.08 8.74 29.55
N TRP A 4 -20.81 7.63 29.40
CA TRP A 4 -20.36 6.47 28.60
C TRP A 4 -20.39 6.73 27.09
N LEU A 5 -21.36 7.51 26.60
CA LEU A 5 -21.44 7.89 25.19
C LEU A 5 -20.33 8.90 24.81
N VAL A 6 -20.04 9.87 25.69
CA VAL A 6 -18.97 10.86 25.48
C VAL A 6 -17.59 10.21 25.48
N ALA A 7 -17.33 9.27 26.39
CA ALA A 7 -16.06 8.52 26.41
C ALA A 7 -15.87 7.64 25.16
N ARG A 8 -16.96 7.08 24.61
CA ARG A 8 -16.93 6.28 23.38
C ARG A 8 -16.68 7.16 22.14
N GLY A 9 -17.28 8.35 22.08
CA GLY A 9 -17.04 9.35 21.02
C GLY A 9 -15.57 9.79 20.96
N ASN A 10 -14.98 10.15 22.11
CA ASN A 10 -13.57 10.55 22.20
C ASN A 10 -12.61 9.45 21.71
N LYS A 11 -12.83 8.19 22.09
CA LYS A 11 -11.96 7.07 21.67
C LYS A 11 -12.01 6.83 20.16
N LYS A 12 -13.18 6.94 19.54
CA LYS A 12 -13.34 6.80 18.10
C LYS A 12 -12.66 7.94 17.34
N GLU A 13 -12.90 9.17 17.76
CA GLU A 13 -12.25 10.36 17.18
C GLU A 13 -10.72 10.28 17.30
N LEU A 14 -10.22 9.87 18.46
CA LEU A 14 -8.79 9.66 18.67
C LEU A 14 -8.24 8.58 17.73
N TYR A 15 -8.95 7.46 17.55
CA TYR A 15 -8.53 6.40 16.64
C TYR A 15 -8.43 6.88 15.19
N LEU A 16 -9.44 7.61 14.70
CA LEU A 16 -9.46 8.17 13.35
C LEU A 16 -8.37 9.22 13.16
N TYR A 17 -8.12 10.04 14.18
CA TYR A 17 -7.03 11.01 14.17
C TYR A 17 -5.67 10.30 14.05
N LEU A 18 -5.45 9.23 14.83
CA LEU A 18 -4.23 8.43 14.76
C LEU A 18 -4.09 7.75 13.39
N TRP A 19 -5.18 7.25 12.82
CA TRP A 19 -5.21 6.69 11.46
C TRP A 19 -4.76 7.70 10.41
N GLU A 20 -5.35 8.89 10.39
CA GLU A 20 -5.01 9.92 9.41
C GLU A 20 -3.55 10.39 9.59
N HIS A 21 -3.12 10.55 10.84
CA HIS A 21 -1.75 10.90 11.16
C HIS A 21 -0.75 9.83 10.68
N ALA A 22 -1.01 8.56 10.96
CA ALA A 22 -0.18 7.44 10.53
C ALA A 22 -0.12 7.34 8.99
N CYS A 23 -1.27 7.49 8.32
CA CYS A 23 -1.33 7.50 6.86
C CYS A 23 -0.56 8.68 6.26
N ARG A 24 -0.62 9.87 6.88
CA ARG A 24 0.16 11.03 6.44
C ARG A 24 1.66 10.77 6.54
N LEU A 25 2.15 10.25 7.67
CA LEU A 25 3.57 9.90 7.84
C LEU A 25 4.02 8.87 6.80
N TYR A 26 3.20 7.86 6.52
CA TYR A 26 3.47 6.88 5.48
C TYR A 26 3.55 7.52 4.08
N ARG A 27 2.57 8.35 3.70
CA ARG A 27 2.57 9.06 2.41
C ARG A 27 3.78 9.97 2.25
N GLU A 28 4.17 10.68 3.30
CA GLU A 28 5.38 11.51 3.29
C GLU A 28 6.65 10.69 3.08
N LYS A 29 6.72 9.48 3.65
CA LYS A 29 7.86 8.57 3.45
C LYS A 29 7.91 8.07 2.00
N VAL A 30 6.77 7.62 1.45
CA VAL A 30 6.69 7.15 0.06
C VAL A 30 7.09 8.26 -0.91
N ARG A 31 6.52 9.46 -0.75
CA ARG A 31 6.80 10.62 -1.63
C ARG A 31 8.28 11.03 -1.64
N LYS A 32 9.02 10.81 -0.54
CA LYS A 32 10.47 11.09 -0.47
C LYS A 32 11.32 10.06 -1.23
N GLY A 33 10.79 8.85 -1.43
CA GLY A 33 11.46 7.77 -2.17
C GLY A 33 11.15 7.76 -3.67
N ASP A 34 10.14 8.51 -4.11
CA ASP A 34 9.74 8.58 -5.52
C ASP A 34 10.81 9.29 -6.35
N THR A 35 11.26 8.62 -7.40
CA THR A 35 12.06 9.25 -8.46
C THR A 35 11.23 9.36 -9.73
N GLN A 36 11.55 10.32 -10.60
CA GLN A 36 10.82 10.50 -11.85
C GLN A 36 11.12 9.33 -12.80
N THR A 37 10.12 8.50 -13.05
CA THR A 37 10.19 7.34 -13.95
C THR A 37 8.81 7.08 -14.56
N THR A 38 8.79 6.52 -15.76
CA THR A 38 7.58 6.07 -16.45
C THR A 38 7.45 4.54 -16.47
N ASP A 39 8.42 3.79 -15.91
CA ASP A 39 8.34 2.34 -15.79
C ASP A 39 7.40 1.96 -14.62
N LEU A 40 6.23 1.39 -14.93
CA LEU A 40 5.22 0.98 -13.94
C LEU A 40 5.82 0.12 -12.82
N PHE A 41 6.69 -0.82 -13.15
CA PHE A 41 7.27 -1.72 -12.16
C PHE A 41 8.31 -1.02 -11.30
N GLU A 42 9.01 -0.02 -11.84
CA GLU A 42 9.90 0.83 -11.05
C GLU A 42 9.11 1.69 -10.05
N ILE A 43 7.99 2.28 -10.49
CA ILE A 43 7.06 3.02 -9.61
C ILE A 43 6.57 2.11 -8.48
N LEU A 44 6.16 0.89 -8.81
CA LEU A 44 5.71 -0.10 -7.83
C LEU A 44 6.83 -0.51 -6.85
N CYS A 45 8.04 -0.76 -7.35
CA CYS A 45 9.21 -1.02 -6.51
C CYS A 45 9.45 0.10 -5.52
N GLN A 46 9.53 1.35 -5.98
CA GLN A 46 9.79 2.50 -5.11
C GLN A 46 8.79 2.58 -3.96
N ARG A 47 7.50 2.37 -4.24
CA ARG A 47 6.45 2.37 -3.21
C ARG A 47 6.59 1.23 -2.21
N VAL A 48 6.78 0.00 -2.69
CA VAL A 48 6.91 -1.17 -1.79
C VAL A 48 8.18 -1.06 -0.95
N LEU A 49 9.30 -0.65 -1.54
CA LEU A 49 10.56 -0.46 -0.84
C LEU A 49 10.49 0.66 0.19
N ALA A 50 9.86 1.80 -0.15
CA ALA A 50 9.62 2.88 0.81
C ALA A 50 8.75 2.39 1.98
N GLY A 51 7.76 1.55 1.71
CA GLY A 51 6.98 0.88 2.75
C GLY A 51 7.81 -0.05 3.63
N CYS A 52 8.71 -0.85 3.06
CA CYS A 52 9.64 -1.68 3.82
C CYS A 52 10.58 -0.84 4.69
N VAL A 53 11.08 0.30 4.20
CA VAL A 53 11.87 1.24 5.01
C VAL A 53 11.03 1.80 6.16
N PHE A 54 9.78 2.20 5.91
CA PHE A 54 8.89 2.69 6.96
C PHE A 54 8.60 1.62 8.02
N MET A 55 8.41 0.35 7.62
CA MET A 55 8.24 -0.77 8.55
C MET A 55 9.44 -0.93 9.49
N ARG A 56 10.66 -0.70 8.98
CA ARG A 56 11.90 -0.78 9.79
C ARG A 56 12.05 0.42 10.73
N GLU A 57 11.72 1.63 10.27
CA GLU A 57 11.89 2.87 11.04
C GLU A 57 10.78 3.11 12.07
N ALA A 58 9.54 2.74 11.74
CA ALA A 58 8.35 3.01 12.53
C ALA A 58 7.42 1.79 12.64
N PRO A 59 7.91 0.64 13.15
CA PRO A 59 7.19 -0.63 13.14
C PRO A 59 5.84 -0.56 13.86
N THR A 60 5.78 0.10 15.02
CA THR A 60 4.54 0.26 15.79
C THR A 60 3.47 1.04 15.03
N ILE A 61 3.89 2.08 14.30
CA ILE A 61 2.97 2.89 13.48
C ILE A 61 2.47 2.05 12.31
N TYR A 62 3.34 1.30 11.65
CA TYR A 62 2.93 0.46 10.53
C TYR A 62 2.02 -0.70 10.94
N LEU A 63 2.27 -1.34 12.09
CA LEU A 63 1.36 -2.33 12.66
C LEU A 63 -0.02 -1.72 13.00
N PHE A 64 -0.04 -0.49 13.50
CA PHE A 64 -1.30 0.23 13.71
C PHE A 64 -2.03 0.47 12.39
N ILE A 65 -1.33 0.89 11.32
CA ILE A 65 -1.92 1.03 9.98
C ILE A 65 -2.51 -0.29 9.50
N LEU A 66 -1.80 -1.42 9.64
CA LEU A 66 -2.32 -2.74 9.26
C LEU A 66 -3.57 -3.12 10.05
N ARG A 67 -3.59 -2.86 11.36
CA ARG A 67 -4.76 -3.15 12.21
C ARG A 67 -5.98 -2.32 11.81
N ALA A 68 -5.79 -1.04 11.54
CA ALA A 68 -6.86 -0.16 11.07
C ALA A 68 -7.33 -0.55 9.66
N PHE A 69 -6.41 -0.95 8.78
CA PHE A 69 -6.74 -1.44 7.45
C PHE A 69 -7.62 -2.70 7.47
N PHE A 70 -7.34 -3.63 8.37
CA PHE A 70 -8.11 -4.87 8.56
C PHE A 70 -9.17 -4.79 9.66
N GLU A 71 -9.56 -3.58 10.09
CA GLU A 71 -10.56 -3.40 11.15
C GLU A 71 -11.93 -3.95 10.72
N GLU A 72 -12.52 -4.79 11.58
CA GLU A 72 -13.80 -5.45 11.34
C GLU A 72 -14.96 -4.80 12.11
N ASN A 73 -14.68 -3.95 13.11
CA ASN A 73 -15.71 -3.24 13.84
C ASN A 73 -16.50 -2.32 12.89
N PRO A 74 -17.81 -2.56 12.68
CA PRO A 74 -18.60 -1.85 11.67
C PRO A 74 -18.66 -0.33 11.88
N GLU A 75 -18.66 0.14 13.14
CA GLU A 75 -18.73 1.57 13.48
C GLU A 75 -17.48 2.35 13.05
N ILE A 76 -16.34 1.67 12.95
CA ILE A 76 -15.04 2.26 12.60
C ILE A 76 -14.69 1.93 11.14
N ARG A 77 -14.97 0.68 10.72
CA ARG A 77 -14.70 0.17 9.38
C ARG A 77 -15.33 1.01 8.29
N GLU A 78 -16.58 1.46 8.45
CA GLU A 78 -17.26 2.25 7.40
C GLU A 78 -16.54 3.58 7.14
N GLU A 79 -16.14 4.28 8.21
CA GLU A 79 -15.40 5.55 8.10
C GLU A 79 -13.99 5.35 7.55
N LEU A 80 -13.29 4.30 8.00
CA LEU A 80 -11.98 3.94 7.47
C LEU A 80 -12.05 3.50 6.00
N GLN A 81 -13.11 2.80 5.58
CA GLN A 81 -13.29 2.37 4.20
C GLN A 81 -13.54 3.52 3.24
N ASN A 82 -14.24 4.58 3.67
CA ASN A 82 -14.40 5.78 2.87
C ASN A 82 -13.06 6.51 2.67
N HIS A 83 -12.23 6.60 3.72
CA HIS A 83 -10.87 7.13 3.61
C HIS A 83 -9.97 6.22 2.76
N TYR A 84 -10.10 4.90 2.92
CA TYR A 84 -9.33 3.91 2.16
C TYR A 84 -9.69 3.93 0.67
N LYS A 85 -10.97 3.94 0.31
CA LYS A 85 -11.41 3.98 -1.09
C LYS A 85 -10.86 5.21 -1.80
N THR A 86 -10.88 6.35 -1.12
CA THR A 86 -10.29 7.60 -1.61
C THR A 86 -8.77 7.47 -1.76
N ALA A 87 -8.06 6.99 -0.74
CA ALA A 87 -6.61 6.79 -0.77
C ALA A 87 -6.14 5.71 -1.76
N TYR A 88 -6.94 4.65 -1.97
CA TYR A 88 -6.68 3.56 -2.91
C TYR A 88 -6.91 4.02 -4.34
N LEU A 89 -8.01 4.72 -4.62
CA LEU A 89 -8.27 5.31 -5.94
C LEU A 89 -7.16 6.29 -6.32
N HIS A 90 -6.84 7.24 -5.44
CA HIS A 90 -5.69 8.14 -5.63
C HIS A 90 -4.38 7.36 -5.75
N GLY A 91 -4.14 6.35 -4.91
CA GLY A 91 -2.94 5.53 -4.97
C GLY A 91 -2.79 4.77 -6.30
N THR A 92 -3.89 4.30 -6.90
CA THR A 92 -3.88 3.64 -8.22
C THR A 92 -3.69 4.63 -9.37
N GLU A 93 -4.28 5.82 -9.29
CA GLU A 93 -4.07 6.90 -10.26
C GLU A 93 -2.63 7.44 -10.18
N ASP A 94 -2.06 7.57 -8.98
CA ASP A 94 -0.68 8.01 -8.79
C ASP A 94 0.34 6.98 -9.31
N ILE A 95 -0.05 5.70 -9.43
CA ILE A 95 0.78 4.64 -10.04
C ILE A 95 0.63 4.67 -11.56
N ARG A 96 -0.61 4.76 -12.06
CA ARG A 96 -0.90 4.66 -13.51
C ARG A 96 -0.61 5.95 -14.28
N GLY A 97 -0.85 7.10 -13.67
CA GLY A 97 -0.69 8.42 -14.29
C GLY A 97 0.70 8.67 -14.89
N PRO A 98 1.79 8.42 -14.16
CA PRO A 98 3.14 8.59 -14.71
C PRO A 98 3.62 7.41 -15.56
N ALA A 99 2.95 6.26 -15.52
CA ALA A 99 3.42 5.04 -16.18
C ALA A 99 3.16 5.06 -17.70
N ASP A 100 4.22 4.80 -18.48
CA ASP A 100 4.13 4.60 -19.92
C ASP A 100 3.64 3.17 -20.21
N MET A 101 2.36 3.07 -20.57
CA MET A 101 1.70 1.81 -20.85
C MET A 101 2.15 1.20 -22.19
N ASP A 102 2.80 1.97 -23.07
CA ASP A 102 3.30 1.48 -24.35
C ASP A 102 4.55 0.60 -24.18
N LEU A 103 5.15 0.56 -22.98
CA LEU A 103 6.24 -0.36 -22.67
C LEU A 103 5.78 -1.83 -22.60
N PHE A 104 4.48 -2.07 -22.40
CA PHE A 104 3.92 -3.41 -22.29
C PHE A 104 3.78 -4.10 -23.65
N ARG A 105 3.91 -5.42 -23.67
CA ARG A 105 3.65 -6.23 -24.87
C ARG A 105 2.20 -6.07 -25.33
N PRO A 106 1.92 -6.17 -26.64
CA PRO A 106 0.54 -6.15 -27.15
C PRO A 106 -0.31 -7.23 -26.47
N GLY A 107 -1.53 -6.87 -26.07
CA GLY A 107 -2.50 -7.79 -25.46
C GLY A 107 -2.40 -7.94 -23.93
N ILE A 108 -1.46 -7.26 -23.27
CA ILE A 108 -1.41 -7.25 -21.79
C ILE A 108 -2.46 -6.28 -21.24
N ASP A 109 -3.40 -6.81 -20.44
CA ASP A 109 -4.30 -6.00 -19.63
C ASP A 109 -3.57 -5.58 -18.34
N THR A 110 -3.08 -4.34 -18.32
CA THR A 110 -2.33 -3.80 -17.17
C THR A 110 -3.19 -3.58 -15.93
N ARG A 111 -4.52 -3.51 -16.05
CA ARG A 111 -5.42 -3.43 -14.91
C ARG A 111 -5.48 -4.78 -14.20
N LEU A 112 -5.68 -5.87 -14.94
CA LEU A 112 -5.67 -7.22 -14.36
C LEU A 112 -4.32 -7.53 -13.72
N LEU A 113 -3.21 -7.14 -14.36
CA LEU A 113 -1.89 -7.27 -13.76
C LEU A 113 -1.76 -6.52 -12.43
N LEU A 114 -2.25 -5.28 -12.35
CA LEU A 114 -2.22 -4.52 -11.09
C LEU A 114 -3.11 -5.16 -10.01
N GLU A 115 -4.25 -5.74 -10.37
CA GLU A 115 -5.10 -6.51 -9.44
C GLU A 115 -4.37 -7.73 -8.87
N GLU A 116 -3.65 -8.48 -9.71
CA GLU A 116 -2.83 -9.62 -9.27
C GLU A 116 -1.70 -9.19 -8.32
N ILE A 117 -1.00 -8.10 -8.66
CA ILE A 117 0.07 -7.53 -7.83
C ILE A 117 -0.51 -7.08 -6.47
N ASN A 118 -1.64 -6.39 -6.47
CA ASN A 118 -2.31 -5.95 -5.26
C ASN A 118 -2.79 -7.14 -4.42
N GLY A 119 -3.31 -8.20 -5.04
CA GLY A 119 -3.68 -9.43 -4.35
C GLY A 119 -2.50 -10.10 -3.64
N TYR A 120 -1.33 -10.15 -4.30
CA TYR A 120 -0.10 -10.62 -3.66
C TYR A 120 0.29 -9.74 -2.46
N LEU A 121 0.35 -8.42 -2.63
CA LEU A 121 0.72 -7.51 -1.54
C LEU A 121 -0.25 -7.60 -0.37
N LEU A 122 -1.56 -7.68 -0.64
CA LEU A 122 -2.60 -7.87 0.37
C LEU A 122 -2.37 -9.16 1.16
N SER A 123 -1.97 -10.26 0.50
CA SER A 123 -1.65 -11.52 1.20
C SER A 123 -0.44 -11.38 2.14
N CYS A 124 0.58 -10.62 1.74
CA CYS A 124 1.74 -10.32 2.59
C CYS A 124 1.34 -9.48 3.80
N TYR A 125 0.55 -8.42 3.59
CA TYR A 125 0.08 -7.55 4.65
C TYR A 125 -0.85 -8.28 5.62
N TRP A 126 -1.75 -9.13 5.11
CA TRP A 126 -2.59 -9.98 5.93
C TRP A 126 -1.76 -10.90 6.82
N LYS A 127 -0.70 -11.52 6.29
CA LYS A 127 0.19 -12.36 7.09
C LYS A 127 0.82 -11.57 8.24
N MET A 128 1.41 -10.41 7.94
CA MET A 128 2.03 -9.54 8.96
C MET A 128 1.02 -9.04 10.01
N PHE A 129 -0.20 -8.71 9.57
CA PHE A 129 -1.30 -8.37 10.46
C PHE A 129 -1.66 -9.54 11.38
N SER A 130 -1.88 -10.72 10.81
CA SER A 130 -2.34 -11.91 11.53
C SER A 130 -1.34 -12.41 12.56
N THR A 131 -0.04 -12.27 12.30
CA THR A 131 1.02 -12.65 13.25
C THR A 131 1.38 -11.52 14.21
N GLY A 132 1.05 -10.27 13.86
CA GLY A 132 1.53 -9.08 14.56
C GLY A 132 3.02 -8.79 14.38
N GLU A 133 3.67 -9.49 13.44
CA GLU A 133 5.11 -9.41 13.18
C GLU A 133 5.36 -8.89 11.77
N LEU A 134 6.08 -7.76 11.67
CA LEU A 134 6.50 -7.21 10.38
C LEU A 134 7.71 -7.99 9.84
N ASN A 135 7.73 -8.21 8.53
CA ASN A 135 8.86 -8.83 7.85
C ASN A 135 9.21 -8.08 6.55
N PRO A 136 9.75 -6.85 6.65
CA PRO A 136 10.07 -6.02 5.49
C PRO A 136 11.14 -6.64 4.61
N ASP A 137 12.11 -7.36 5.17
CA ASP A 137 13.22 -7.96 4.42
C ASP A 137 12.74 -9.07 3.48
N SER A 138 11.85 -9.95 3.96
CA SER A 138 11.26 -11.00 3.12
C SER A 138 10.35 -10.40 2.04
N LEU A 139 9.53 -9.40 2.39
CA LEU A 139 8.66 -8.72 1.43
C LEU A 139 9.47 -8.07 0.31
N GLU A 140 10.49 -7.29 0.68
CA GLU A 140 11.39 -6.61 -0.25
C GLU A 140 12.06 -7.60 -1.21
N LYS A 141 12.71 -8.64 -0.66
CA LYS A 141 13.42 -9.64 -1.46
C LYS A 141 12.50 -10.37 -2.44
N ASP A 142 11.34 -10.85 -1.97
CA ASP A 142 10.42 -11.61 -2.81
C ASP A 142 9.72 -10.71 -3.85
N PHE A 143 9.38 -9.48 -3.49
CA PHE A 143 8.78 -8.53 -4.41
C PHE A 143 9.74 -8.17 -5.56
N LEU A 144 11.00 -7.85 -5.26
CA LEU A 144 12.01 -7.56 -6.30
C LEU A 144 12.22 -8.74 -7.25
N LYS A 145 12.23 -9.97 -6.73
CA LYS A 145 12.31 -11.19 -7.54
C LYS A 145 11.12 -11.32 -8.50
N ARG A 146 9.90 -11.06 -8.01
CA ARG A 146 8.67 -11.09 -8.82
C ARG A 146 8.67 -10.01 -9.88
N VAL A 147 9.08 -8.78 -9.54
CA VAL A 147 9.23 -7.69 -10.51
C VAL A 147 10.19 -8.08 -11.64
N GLY A 148 11.34 -8.71 -11.32
CA GLY A 148 12.25 -9.22 -12.35
C GLY A 148 11.63 -10.29 -13.27
N GLN A 149 10.68 -11.08 -12.78
CA GLN A 149 9.91 -12.01 -13.61
C GLN A 149 8.87 -11.27 -14.46
N TRP A 150 8.07 -10.39 -13.85
CA TRP A 150 7.04 -9.61 -14.54
C TRP A 150 7.62 -8.73 -15.65
N LYS A 151 8.74 -8.04 -15.42
CA LYS A 151 9.41 -7.25 -16.46
C LYS A 151 9.77 -8.10 -17.68
N ARG A 152 10.30 -9.31 -17.47
CA ARG A 152 10.69 -10.23 -18.57
C ARG A 152 9.50 -10.75 -19.36
N VAL A 153 8.35 -10.95 -18.71
CA VAL A 153 7.16 -11.54 -19.34
C VAL A 153 6.29 -10.47 -20.00
N TYR A 154 6.11 -9.32 -19.35
CA TYR A 154 5.09 -8.34 -19.72
C TYR A 154 5.61 -7.13 -20.50
N LEU A 155 6.91 -6.79 -20.42
CA LEU A 155 7.47 -5.69 -21.19
C LEU A 155 7.96 -6.15 -22.56
N LYS A 156 7.93 -5.24 -23.54
CA LYS A 156 8.56 -5.45 -24.85
C LYS A 156 10.06 -5.70 -24.65
N GLU A 157 10.65 -6.52 -25.53
CA GLU A 157 12.10 -6.65 -25.56
C GLU A 157 12.69 -5.28 -25.91
N ARG A 158 13.70 -4.84 -25.15
CA ARG A 158 14.47 -3.66 -25.52
C ARG A 158 15.34 -4.06 -26.70
N ASN A 159 14.98 -3.63 -27.90
CA ASN A 159 15.86 -3.74 -29.05
C ASN A 159 17.10 -2.88 -28.73
N HIS A 160 18.25 -3.53 -28.58
CA HIS A 160 19.56 -2.89 -28.44
C HIS A 160 20.08 -2.45 -29.80
#